data_AF-A0A314XU95-F1
#
_entry.id   AF-A0A314XU95-F1
#
_cell.length_a   1.000
_cell.length_b   1.000
_cell.length_c   1.000
_cell.angle_alpha   90.00
_cell.angle_beta   90.00
_cell.angle_gamma   90.00
#
_symmetry.space_group_name_H-M   'P 1'
#
loop_
_entity.id
_entity.type
_entity.pdbx_description
1 polymer ?
#
loop_
_entity_poly.entity_id
_entity_poly.type
_entity_poly.pdbx_seq_one_letter_code
_entity_poly.pdbx_strand_id
1 'polypeptide(L)'
;MDYLDEEQRRAITMKSSSISLKYIDHSINLIDSPGHMDFCSEVSTAARLSDGALVLVDAVEGVHIQTHAILRQAWIEKLTPCLVLNKIDRLISELKLSPMEAYTRLVRIVHEVNGIVSTYKSEKYLSDVDAILSGPSGDVGSDQNLAFLDVEDDEEDTFQPQKGNVAFVCALDGWGFCIREFAEFYASKLGASTAALQKALWGPRYYNPKTKMIVGKKGVAGLSKARPMFVQFVLEPLRQVYQAALEDGDNNKVMLEKVIKSFNLNVPPCELQNKDPKVVLQAVMSRWLPLFDAVLSMVVRLCLTQLQHRHMNNTVASQETGSE
;
A
#
# COMPACT_ATOMS: atom_id res chain seq x y z
N MET A 1 -14.75 -0.44 16.22
CA MET A 1 -15.49 -1.61 15.73
C MET A 1 -15.79 -2.57 16.87
N ASP A 2 -14.90 -2.68 17.86
CA ASP A 2 -15.15 -3.49 19.07
C ASP A 2 -16.26 -2.92 19.97
N TYR A 3 -17.44 -3.55 19.92
CA TYR A 3 -18.63 -3.13 20.69
C TYR A 3 -18.89 -4.01 21.92
N LEU A 4 -18.27 -5.19 22.02
CA LEU A 4 -18.41 -6.06 23.18
C LEU A 4 -17.45 -5.65 24.30
N ASP A 5 -17.92 -5.66 25.55
CA ASP A 5 -17.11 -5.32 26.73
C ASP A 5 -15.85 -6.20 26.85
N GLU A 6 -15.94 -7.48 26.42
CA GLU A 6 -14.80 -8.39 26.42
C GLU A 6 -13.76 -8.05 25.33
N GLU A 7 -14.20 -7.57 24.16
CA GLU A 7 -13.29 -7.16 23.08
C GLU A 7 -12.51 -5.91 23.50
N GLN A 8 -13.21 -4.94 24.11
CA GLN A 8 -12.58 -3.73 24.63
C GLN A 8 -11.59 -4.03 25.77
N ARG A 9 -11.91 -4.98 26.65
CA ARG A 9 -11.01 -5.40 27.74
C ARG A 9 -9.77 -6.12 27.24
N ARG A 10 -9.91 -6.97 26.22
CA ARG A 10 -8.80 -7.78 25.68
C ARG A 10 -8.02 -7.07 24.56
N ALA A 11 -8.55 -5.96 24.04
CA ALA A 11 -8.03 -5.26 22.88
C ALA A 11 -7.84 -6.17 21.65
N ILE A 12 -8.75 -7.14 21.49
CA ILE A 12 -8.81 -8.05 20.34
C ILE A 12 -10.25 -8.11 19.83
N THR A 13 -10.40 -8.08 18.50
CA THR A 13 -11.68 -8.32 17.84
C THR A 13 -12.00 -9.81 17.91
N MET A 14 -13.19 -10.15 18.41
CA MET A 14 -13.63 -11.53 18.57
C MET A 14 -14.76 -11.88 17.60
N LYS A 15 -15.61 -10.91 17.23
CA LYS A 15 -16.69 -11.10 16.27
C LYS A 15 -16.53 -10.24 15.04
N SER A 16 -16.85 -10.83 13.90
CA SER A 16 -16.87 -10.10 12.64
C SER A 16 -18.03 -9.09 12.60
N SER A 17 -17.75 -7.85 12.18
CA SER A 17 -18.76 -6.79 12.02
C SER A 17 -18.72 -6.22 10.59
N SER A 18 -19.82 -5.66 10.10
CA SER A 18 -19.85 -5.07 8.75
C SER A 18 -20.41 -3.66 8.75
N ILE A 19 -19.77 -2.78 7.98
CA ILE A 19 -20.20 -1.40 7.77
C ILE A 19 -20.20 -1.12 6.27
N SER A 20 -21.26 -0.48 5.78
CA SER A 20 -21.31 0.01 4.40
C SER A 20 -20.83 1.46 4.36
N LEU A 21 -19.81 1.71 3.54
CA LEU A 21 -19.20 3.01 3.32
C LEU A 21 -19.52 3.47 1.90
N LYS A 22 -19.90 4.74 1.74
CA LYS A 22 -20.05 5.35 0.42
C LYS A 22 -18.81 6.18 0.11
N TYR A 23 -18.13 5.86 -0.98
CA TYR A 23 -16.96 6.60 -1.45
C TYR A 23 -17.14 6.93 -2.93
N ILE A 24 -17.26 8.22 -3.24
CA ILE A 24 -17.61 8.73 -4.58
C ILE A 24 -18.90 8.04 -5.07
N ASP A 25 -18.82 7.28 -6.16
CA ASP A 25 -19.93 6.57 -6.80
C ASP A 25 -19.95 5.08 -6.46
N HIS A 26 -19.16 4.65 -5.46
CA HIS A 26 -19.03 3.26 -5.05
C HIS A 26 -19.54 3.02 -3.62
N SER A 27 -20.17 1.87 -3.42
CA SER A 27 -20.52 1.33 -2.11
C SER A 27 -19.53 0.24 -1.74
N ILE A 28 -18.83 0.42 -0.62
CA ILE A 28 -17.80 -0.47 -0.11
C ILE A 28 -18.32 -1.07 1.19
N ASN A 29 -18.44 -2.39 1.23
CA ASN A 29 -18.80 -3.10 2.45
C ASN A 29 -17.52 -3.55 3.15
N LEU A 30 -17.20 -2.89 4.26
CA LEU A 30 -16.07 -3.27 5.09
C LEU A 30 -16.51 -4.38 6.04
N ILE A 31 -15.86 -5.53 5.96
CA ILE A 31 -15.99 -6.61 6.93
C ILE A 31 -14.77 -6.54 7.86
N ASP A 32 -15.02 -6.21 9.12
CA ASP A 32 -14.01 -6.28 10.16
C ASP A 32 -13.92 -7.74 10.63
N SER A 33 -12.76 -8.36 10.50
CA SER A 33 -12.52 -9.76 10.86
C SER A 33 -11.52 -9.85 12.01
N PRO A 34 -11.65 -10.83 12.93
CA PRO A 34 -10.69 -11.05 14.00
C PRO A 34 -9.23 -11.15 13.51
N GLY A 35 -8.29 -10.49 14.19
CA GLY A 35 -6.86 -10.57 13.85
C GLY A 35 -6.11 -11.73 14.52
N HIS A 36 -6.73 -12.40 15.50
CA HIS A 36 -6.09 -13.45 16.29
C HIS A 36 -6.25 -14.84 15.65
N MET A 37 -5.20 -15.66 15.72
CA MET A 37 -5.17 -17.02 15.14
C MET A 37 -6.24 -17.94 15.72
N ASP A 38 -6.71 -17.69 16.93
CA ASP A 38 -7.74 -18.50 17.59
C ASP A 38 -9.12 -18.39 16.90
N PHE A 39 -9.31 -17.39 16.02
CA PHE A 39 -10.57 -17.13 15.31
C PHE A 39 -10.45 -17.35 13.79
N CYS A 40 -9.56 -18.25 13.35
CA CYS A 40 -9.34 -18.56 11.93
C CYS A 40 -10.62 -18.93 11.15
N SER A 41 -11.62 -19.54 11.79
CA SER A 41 -12.90 -19.89 11.14
C SER A 41 -13.72 -18.66 10.74
N GLU A 42 -13.71 -17.61 11.58
CA GLU A 42 -14.35 -16.32 11.25
C GLU A 42 -13.59 -15.61 10.14
N VAL A 43 -12.26 -15.53 10.24
CA VAL A 43 -11.40 -14.91 9.21
C VAL A 43 -11.60 -15.57 7.85
N SER A 44 -11.66 -16.90 7.81
CA SER A 44 -11.89 -17.64 6.57
C SER A 44 -13.29 -17.39 6.00
N THR A 45 -14.30 -17.23 6.85
CA THR A 45 -15.67 -16.93 6.41
C THR A 45 -15.77 -15.49 5.88
N ALA A 46 -15.17 -14.52 6.58
CA ALA A 46 -15.08 -13.14 6.12
C ALA A 46 -14.32 -13.03 4.78
N ALA A 47 -13.21 -13.75 4.66
CA ALA A 47 -12.43 -13.83 3.43
C ALA A 47 -13.27 -14.34 2.25
N ARG A 48 -14.00 -15.45 2.40
CA ARG A 48 -14.88 -15.98 1.33
C ARG A 48 -15.99 -15.03 0.87
N LEU A 49 -16.42 -14.11 1.73
CA LEU A 49 -17.45 -13.12 1.43
C LEU A 49 -16.88 -11.81 0.84
N SER A 50 -15.55 -11.70 0.75
CA SER A 50 -14.84 -10.48 0.35
C SER A 50 -14.25 -10.62 -1.05
N ASP A 51 -14.16 -9.51 -1.79
CA ASP A 51 -13.45 -9.46 -3.08
C ASP A 51 -11.97 -9.08 -2.94
N GLY A 52 -11.63 -8.45 -1.81
CA GLY A 52 -10.30 -7.92 -1.52
C GLY A 52 -9.99 -7.98 -0.03
N ALA A 53 -8.72 -7.83 0.31
CA ALA A 53 -8.24 -7.84 1.68
C ALA A 53 -7.28 -6.68 1.93
N LEU A 54 -7.43 -6.00 3.07
CA LEU A 54 -6.44 -5.04 3.55
C LEU A 54 -5.44 -5.76 4.44
N VAL A 55 -4.19 -5.85 3.99
CA VAL A 55 -3.10 -6.48 4.75
C VAL A 55 -2.35 -5.40 5.50
N LEU A 56 -2.57 -5.33 6.82
CA LEU A 56 -1.92 -4.36 7.70
C LEU A 56 -0.57 -4.90 8.18
N VAL A 57 0.49 -4.11 8.00
CA VAL A 57 1.83 -4.42 8.50
C VAL A 57 2.37 -3.21 9.27
N ASP A 58 2.95 -3.47 10.44
CA ASP A 58 3.54 -2.43 11.27
C ASP A 58 4.90 -1.98 10.70
N ALA A 59 5.08 -0.68 10.48
CA ALA A 59 6.33 -0.14 9.98
C ALA A 59 7.49 -0.29 10.99
N VAL A 60 7.23 -0.37 12.29
CA VAL A 60 8.21 -0.50 13.39
C VAL A 60 8.52 -1.95 13.73
N GLU A 61 7.52 -2.82 13.72
CA GLU A 61 7.73 -4.24 14.08
C GLU A 61 8.10 -5.06 12.83
N GLY A 62 7.55 -4.71 11.68
CA GLY A 62 7.76 -5.42 10.42
C GLY A 62 6.78 -6.58 10.25
N VAL A 63 7.20 -7.59 9.48
CA VAL A 63 6.36 -8.75 9.15
C VAL A 63 6.43 -9.79 10.27
N HIS A 64 5.26 -10.25 10.73
CA HIS A 64 5.13 -11.28 11.76
C HIS A 64 4.43 -12.53 11.23
N ILE A 65 4.47 -13.62 12.01
CA ILE A 65 3.84 -14.92 11.65
C ILE A 65 2.35 -14.79 11.28
N GLN A 66 1.63 -13.88 11.94
CA GLN A 66 0.22 -13.59 11.64
C GLN A 66 0.04 -13.03 10.22
N THR A 67 0.98 -12.20 9.76
CA THR A 67 0.96 -11.66 8.39
C THR A 67 1.09 -12.78 7.36
N HIS A 68 1.92 -13.80 7.61
CA HIS A 68 2.02 -14.98 6.74
C HIS A 68 0.67 -15.73 6.65
N ALA A 69 0.02 -15.96 7.80
CA ALA A 69 -1.26 -16.65 7.84
C ALA A 69 -2.35 -15.90 7.04
N ILE A 70 -2.43 -14.58 7.20
CA ILE A 70 -3.40 -13.74 6.47
C ILE A 70 -3.10 -13.70 4.98
N LEU A 71 -1.83 -13.53 4.58
CA LEU A 71 -1.43 -13.55 3.16
C LEU A 71 -1.74 -14.90 2.51
N ARG A 72 -1.48 -16.00 3.22
CA ARG A 72 -1.82 -17.34 2.75
C ARG A 72 -3.33 -17.52 2.60
N GLN A 73 -4.12 -17.05 3.56
CA GLN A 73 -5.58 -17.12 3.47
C GLN A 73 -6.11 -16.29 2.29
N ALA A 74 -5.60 -15.07 2.10
CA ALA A 74 -5.95 -14.21 0.98
C ALA A 74 -5.60 -14.86 -0.37
N TRP A 75 -4.47 -15.56 -0.44
CA TRP A 75 -4.06 -16.32 -1.63
C TRP A 75 -5.00 -17.49 -1.94
N ILE A 76 -5.32 -18.32 -0.94
CA ILE A 76 -6.21 -19.48 -1.10
C ILE A 76 -7.61 -19.06 -1.57
N GLU A 77 -8.15 -18.00 -0.95
CA GLU A 77 -9.49 -17.47 -1.27
C GLU A 77 -9.47 -16.54 -2.50
N LYS A 78 -8.33 -16.41 -3.20
CA LYS A 78 -8.15 -15.59 -4.41
C LYS A 78 -8.58 -14.12 -4.22
N LEU A 79 -8.33 -13.56 -3.05
CA LEU A 79 -8.61 -12.16 -2.75
C LEU A 79 -7.62 -11.24 -3.46
N THR A 80 -8.03 -9.99 -3.67
CA THR A 80 -7.12 -8.92 -4.11
C THR A 80 -6.49 -8.25 -2.89
N PRO A 81 -5.23 -8.58 -2.51
CA PRO A 81 -4.63 -7.98 -1.32
C PRO A 81 -4.13 -6.57 -1.60
N CYS A 82 -4.40 -5.66 -0.66
CA CYS A 82 -3.89 -4.29 -0.63
C CYS A 82 -3.00 -4.13 0.61
N LEU A 83 -1.72 -3.83 0.42
CA LEU A 83 -0.78 -3.70 1.53
C LEU A 83 -0.90 -2.30 2.17
N VAL A 84 -1.03 -2.27 3.49
CA VAL A 84 -1.14 -1.04 4.27
C VAL A 84 -0.04 -1.05 5.33
N LEU A 85 0.97 -0.21 5.14
CA LEU A 85 2.05 -0.03 6.11
C LEU A 85 1.62 1.00 7.15
N ASN A 86 1.32 0.56 8.37
CA ASN A 86 0.82 1.39 9.45
C ASN A 86 1.94 1.82 10.42
N LYS A 87 1.64 2.81 11.28
CA LYS A 87 2.53 3.34 12.32
C LYS A 87 3.81 4.00 11.78
N ILE A 88 3.71 4.65 10.61
CA ILE A 88 4.85 5.36 10.00
C ILE A 88 5.30 6.54 10.84
N ASP A 89 4.40 7.15 11.60
CA ASP A 89 4.67 8.22 12.57
C ASP A 89 5.77 7.81 13.56
N ARG A 90 5.76 6.56 14.06
CA ARG A 90 6.74 6.06 15.02
C ARG A 90 8.16 5.97 14.45
N LEU A 91 8.31 5.83 13.12
CA LEU A 91 9.62 5.91 12.47
C LEU A 91 10.25 7.31 12.64
N ILE A 92 9.41 8.35 12.72
CA ILE A 92 9.80 9.75 12.77
C ILE A 92 9.88 10.24 14.22
N SER A 93 8.84 10.00 15.03
CA SER A 93 8.69 10.55 16.37
C SER A 93 9.45 9.75 17.44
N GLU A 94 9.36 8.42 17.40
CA GLU A 94 9.89 7.52 18.43
C GLU A 94 11.30 7.04 18.09
N LEU A 95 11.46 6.38 16.94
CA LEU A 95 12.75 5.86 16.48
C LEU A 95 13.68 6.96 15.95
N LYS A 96 13.14 8.14 15.61
CA LYS A 96 13.87 9.32 15.10
C LYS A 96 14.83 8.97 13.95
N LEU A 97 14.39 8.09 13.05
CA LEU A 97 15.21 7.65 11.92
C LEU A 97 15.43 8.79 10.92
N SER A 98 16.61 8.78 10.29
CA SER A 98 16.84 9.62 9.11
C SER A 98 15.89 9.19 7.97
N PRO A 99 15.57 10.08 7.01
CA PRO A 99 14.63 9.71 5.94
C PRO A 99 15.15 8.57 5.07
N MET A 100 16.49 8.47 4.95
CA MET A 100 17.12 7.40 4.20
C MET A 100 16.98 6.05 4.90
N GLU A 101 17.15 6.02 6.23
CA GLU A 101 16.95 4.80 7.03
C GLU A 101 15.48 4.38 7.03
N ALA A 102 14.56 5.33 7.21
CA ALA A 102 13.12 5.07 7.15
C ALA A 102 12.72 4.50 5.77
N TYR A 103 13.22 5.08 4.67
CA TYR A 103 13.02 4.55 3.32
C TYR A 103 13.55 3.12 3.18
N THR A 104 14.80 2.88 3.60
CA THR A 104 15.42 1.55 3.53
C THR A 104 14.60 0.51 4.28
N ARG A 105 14.07 0.88 5.45
CA ARG A 105 13.19 0.03 6.26
C ARG A 105 11.86 -0.27 5.56
N LEU A 106 11.19 0.74 5.02
CA LEU A 106 9.93 0.56 4.29
C LEU A 106 10.12 -0.32 3.06
N VAL A 107 11.21 -0.11 2.30
CA VAL A 107 11.59 -0.95 1.17
C VAL A 107 11.78 -2.39 1.62
N ARG A 108 12.50 -2.63 2.71
CA ARG A 108 12.72 -3.97 3.26
C ARG A 108 11.41 -4.68 3.61
N ILE A 109 10.48 -3.99 4.27
CA ILE A 109 9.18 -4.57 4.64
C ILE A 109 8.40 -5.00 3.38
N VAL A 110 8.35 -4.16 2.35
CA VAL A 110 7.69 -4.50 1.08
C VAL A 110 8.34 -5.73 0.42
N HIS A 111 9.67 -5.83 0.43
CA HIS A 111 10.38 -7.00 -0.10
C HIS A 111 10.10 -8.26 0.71
N GLU A 112 10.06 -8.18 2.04
CA GLU A 112 9.74 -9.32 2.92
C GLU A 112 8.31 -9.83 2.63
N VAL A 113 7.33 -8.93 2.51
CA VAL A 113 5.96 -9.31 2.14
C VAL A 113 5.90 -9.95 0.74
N ASN A 114 6.61 -9.40 -0.24
CA ASN A 114 6.67 -9.98 -1.59
C ASN A 114 7.31 -11.37 -1.58
N GLY A 115 8.37 -11.59 -0.80
CA GLY A 115 9.02 -12.90 -0.66
C GLY A 115 8.09 -13.98 -0.09
N ILE A 116 7.14 -13.59 0.77
CA ILE A 116 6.11 -14.51 1.28
C ILE A 116 5.15 -14.90 0.16
N VAL A 117 4.65 -13.92 -0.60
CA VAL A 117 3.71 -14.20 -1.70
C VAL A 117 4.39 -14.95 -2.84
N SER A 118 5.65 -14.67 -3.14
CA SER A 118 6.41 -15.40 -4.17
C SER A 118 6.55 -16.87 -3.80
N THR A 119 6.76 -17.19 -2.52
CA THR A 119 6.80 -18.58 -2.04
C THR A 119 5.51 -19.32 -2.39
N TYR A 120 4.34 -18.72 -2.13
CA TYR A 120 3.05 -19.33 -2.45
C TYR A 120 2.76 -19.43 -3.95
N LYS A 121 3.24 -18.46 -4.74
CA LYS A 121 3.18 -18.52 -6.21
C LYS A 121 3.99 -19.72 -6.72
N SER A 122 5.25 -19.84 -6.29
CA SER A 122 6.14 -20.93 -6.70
C SER A 122 5.62 -22.31 -6.30
N GLU A 123 5.07 -22.45 -5.09
CA GLU A 123 4.43 -23.71 -4.66
C GLU A 123 3.31 -24.15 -5.61
N LYS A 124 2.45 -23.21 -6.03
CA LYS A 124 1.35 -23.49 -6.97
C LYS A 124 1.88 -23.85 -8.37
N TYR A 125 2.86 -23.09 -8.87
CA TYR A 125 3.47 -23.40 -10.17
C TYR A 125 4.05 -24.81 -10.20
N LEU A 126 4.75 -25.22 -9.14
CA LEU A 126 5.29 -26.57 -9.03
C LEU A 126 4.20 -27.64 -9.03
N SER A 127 3.10 -27.43 -8.28
CA SER A 127 1.99 -28.39 -8.27
C SER A 127 1.28 -28.49 -9.63
N ASP A 128 1.13 -27.37 -10.34
CA ASP A 128 0.49 -27.33 -11.65
C ASP A 128 1.36 -28.06 -12.69
N VAL A 129 2.68 -27.86 -12.66
CA VAL A 129 3.64 -28.57 -13.51
C VAL A 129 3.64 -30.08 -13.23
N ASP A 130 3.67 -30.48 -11.95
CA ASP A 130 3.64 -31.90 -11.57
C ASP A 130 2.35 -32.59 -12.02
N ALA A 131 1.20 -31.90 -11.96
CA ALA A 131 -0.08 -32.42 -12.44
C ALA A 131 -0.08 -32.63 -13.97
N ILE A 132 0.55 -31.73 -14.72
CA ILE A 132 0.69 -31.87 -16.18
C ILE A 132 1.61 -33.04 -16.53
N LEU A 133 2.74 -33.17 -15.84
CA LEU A 133 3.73 -34.24 -16.08
C LEU A 133 3.22 -35.64 -15.68
N SER A 134 2.34 -35.71 -14.68
CA SER A 134 1.75 -36.97 -14.19
C SER A 134 0.45 -37.39 -14.89
N GLY A 135 -0.05 -36.58 -15.84
CA GLY A 135 -1.16 -36.94 -16.72
C GLY A 135 -0.85 -38.15 -17.61
N PRO A 136 -1.86 -38.92 -18.05
CA PRO A 136 -1.65 -40.18 -18.75
C PRO A 136 -0.88 -39.95 -20.06
N SER A 137 0.28 -40.60 -20.15
CA SER A 137 1.14 -40.65 -21.33
C SER A 137 0.39 -41.33 -22.48
N GLY A 138 -0.28 -40.55 -23.32
CA GLY A 138 -1.21 -41.12 -24.29
C GLY A 138 -1.56 -40.25 -25.49
N ASP A 139 -0.77 -39.23 -25.86
CA ASP A 139 -0.54 -38.86 -27.26
C ASP A 139 0.61 -37.85 -27.33
N VAL A 140 1.76 -38.28 -27.83
CA VAL A 140 2.93 -37.41 -28.03
C VAL A 140 2.80 -36.81 -29.41
N GLY A 141 2.05 -35.72 -29.51
CA GLY A 141 1.79 -35.08 -30.80
C GLY A 141 1.09 -33.73 -30.69
N SER A 142 1.77 -32.71 -30.18
CA SER A 142 1.71 -31.34 -30.71
C SER A 142 2.44 -30.37 -29.79
N ASP A 143 3.13 -29.40 -30.40
CA ASP A 143 3.77 -28.24 -29.78
C ASP A 143 2.85 -27.36 -28.89
N GLN A 144 1.62 -27.79 -28.61
CA GLN A 144 0.61 -27.05 -27.85
C GLN A 144 0.81 -27.13 -26.32
N ASN A 145 1.37 -28.23 -25.79
CA ASN A 145 1.66 -28.33 -24.35
C ASN A 145 2.89 -27.52 -23.92
N LEU A 146 3.81 -27.22 -24.85
CA LEU A 146 4.95 -26.33 -24.63
C LEU A 146 4.57 -24.85 -24.75
N ALA A 147 3.46 -24.51 -25.40
CA ALA A 147 2.96 -23.13 -25.50
C ALA A 147 2.29 -22.63 -24.20
N PHE A 148 1.85 -23.54 -23.31
CA PHE A 148 1.42 -23.17 -21.95
C PHE A 148 2.58 -22.85 -21.00
N LEU A 149 3.82 -23.13 -21.40
CA LEU A 149 5.03 -22.72 -20.69
C LEU A 149 5.50 -21.31 -21.06
N ASP A 150 4.84 -20.62 -22.01
CA ASP A 150 4.89 -19.16 -22.13
C ASP A 150 4.04 -18.49 -21.04
N VAL A 151 4.13 -18.98 -19.80
CA VAL A 151 3.85 -18.12 -18.64
C VAL A 151 4.94 -17.07 -18.73
N GLU A 152 4.61 -15.92 -19.32
CA GLU A 152 5.44 -14.73 -19.25
C GLU A 152 5.96 -14.66 -17.82
N ASP A 153 7.29 -14.72 -17.72
CA ASP A 153 8.08 -14.68 -16.50
C ASP A 153 7.95 -13.28 -15.89
N ASP A 154 6.71 -12.90 -15.57
CA ASP A 154 6.39 -11.72 -14.81
C ASP A 154 6.74 -12.06 -13.36
N GLU A 155 8.05 -12.04 -13.10
CA GLU A 155 8.71 -11.68 -11.84
C GLU A 155 8.26 -10.27 -11.36
N GLU A 156 7.04 -9.86 -11.68
CA GLU A 156 6.47 -8.62 -11.25
C GLU A 156 5.92 -8.84 -9.84
N ASP A 157 6.68 -8.32 -8.88
CA ASP A 157 6.32 -8.28 -7.46
C ASP A 157 4.83 -8.00 -7.26
N THR A 158 4.17 -8.79 -6.41
CA THR A 158 2.74 -8.63 -6.12
C THR A 158 2.46 -7.25 -5.55
N PHE A 159 3.24 -6.80 -4.57
CA PHE A 159 3.10 -5.49 -3.96
C PHE A 159 4.14 -4.51 -4.50
N GLN A 160 3.65 -3.47 -5.17
CA GLN A 160 4.46 -2.40 -5.74
C GLN A 160 3.80 -1.05 -5.45
N PRO A 161 4.44 -0.21 -4.63
CA PRO A 161 3.94 1.13 -4.37
C PRO A 161 3.70 1.97 -5.65
N GLN A 162 4.43 1.69 -6.74
CA GLN A 162 4.23 2.30 -8.05
C GLN A 162 2.89 1.94 -8.70
N LYS A 163 2.39 0.71 -8.50
CA LYS A 163 1.07 0.29 -8.98
C LYS A 163 -0.07 0.83 -8.11
N GLY A 164 0.27 1.38 -6.95
CA GLY A 164 -0.69 1.96 -6.01
C GLY A 164 -1.45 0.91 -5.21
N ASN A 165 -0.84 -0.26 -4.96
CA ASN A 165 -1.35 -1.31 -4.07
C ASN A 165 -0.64 -1.38 -2.71
N VAL A 166 0.18 -0.37 -2.42
CA VAL A 166 0.78 -0.14 -1.11
C VAL A 166 0.41 1.25 -0.64
N ALA A 167 -0.23 1.33 0.51
CA ALA A 167 -0.53 2.57 1.22
C ALA A 167 0.38 2.73 2.43
N PHE A 168 0.77 3.97 2.70
CA PHE A 168 1.61 4.37 3.83
C PHE A 168 0.74 5.17 4.79
N VAL A 169 0.48 4.65 5.99
CA VAL A 169 -0.55 5.19 6.88
C VAL A 169 -0.09 5.37 8.33
N CYS A 170 -0.77 6.29 9.00
CA CYS A 170 -0.80 6.46 10.43
C CYS A 170 -2.26 6.48 10.87
N ALA A 171 -2.76 5.33 11.33
CA ALA A 171 -4.15 5.22 11.79
C ALA A 171 -4.43 6.07 13.04
N LEU A 172 -3.42 6.27 13.91
CA LEU A 172 -3.56 7.04 15.15
C LEU A 172 -3.85 8.52 14.86
N ASP A 173 -3.04 9.13 14.00
CA ASP A 173 -3.17 10.55 13.64
C ASP A 173 -4.16 10.76 12.47
N GLY A 174 -4.75 9.69 11.93
CA GLY A 174 -5.78 9.76 10.89
C GLY A 174 -5.29 10.24 9.52
N TRP A 175 -4.01 10.03 9.20
CA TRP A 175 -3.45 10.37 7.89
C TRP A 175 -2.85 9.16 7.18
N GLY A 176 -2.82 9.22 5.86
CA GLY A 176 -2.24 8.18 5.05
C GLY A 176 -2.17 8.60 3.59
N PHE A 177 -1.29 7.95 2.84
CA PHE A 177 -1.10 8.29 1.44
C PHE A 177 -0.72 7.10 0.58
N CYS A 178 -1.08 7.20 -0.69
CA CYS A 178 -0.50 6.41 -1.76
C CYS A 178 0.49 7.28 -2.56
N ILE A 179 1.44 6.63 -3.26
CA ILE A 179 2.41 7.36 -4.09
C ILE A 179 1.75 8.24 -5.16
N ARG A 180 0.55 7.85 -5.58
CA ARG A 180 -0.23 8.55 -6.61
C ARG A 180 -0.61 9.98 -6.21
N GLU A 181 -1.06 10.22 -4.98
CA GLU A 181 -1.47 11.57 -4.55
C GLU A 181 -0.30 12.55 -4.64
N PHE A 182 0.89 12.09 -4.22
CA PHE A 182 2.12 12.85 -4.39
C PHE A 182 2.51 13.01 -5.87
N ALA A 183 2.31 11.99 -6.70
CA ALA A 183 2.57 12.09 -8.14
C ALA A 183 1.68 13.16 -8.80
N GLU A 184 0.39 13.21 -8.48
CA GLU A 184 -0.55 14.20 -8.99
C GLU A 184 -0.19 15.62 -8.51
N PHE A 185 0.16 15.75 -7.23
CA PHE A 185 0.59 17.03 -6.67
C PHE A 185 1.84 17.58 -7.35
N TYR A 186 2.88 16.76 -7.49
CA TYR A 186 4.15 17.19 -8.08
C TYR A 186 4.11 17.25 -9.60
N ALA A 187 3.20 16.55 -10.28
CA ALA A 187 2.98 16.69 -11.71
C ALA A 187 2.64 18.14 -12.08
N SER A 188 1.75 18.78 -11.30
CA SER A 188 1.39 20.19 -11.50
C SER A 188 2.56 21.16 -11.30
N LYS A 189 3.46 20.87 -10.35
CA LYS A 189 4.61 21.72 -10.01
C LYS A 189 5.81 21.52 -10.93
N LEU A 190 6.05 20.30 -11.39
CA LEU A 190 7.21 19.93 -12.19
C LEU A 190 6.91 19.92 -13.70
N GLY A 191 5.64 19.95 -14.10
CA GLY A 191 5.22 19.88 -15.51
C GLY A 191 5.51 18.51 -16.15
N ALA A 192 5.48 17.44 -15.35
CA ALA A 192 5.76 16.07 -15.79
C ALA A 192 4.49 15.20 -15.83
N SER A 193 4.52 14.11 -16.59
CA SER A 193 3.44 13.12 -16.61
C SER A 193 3.26 12.44 -15.25
N THR A 194 2.01 12.40 -14.74
CA THR A 194 1.63 11.73 -13.49
C THR A 194 2.08 10.27 -13.46
N ALA A 195 1.89 9.53 -14.56
CA ALA A 195 2.23 8.11 -14.64
C ALA A 195 3.75 7.88 -14.60
N ALA A 196 4.53 8.74 -15.27
CA ALA A 196 5.99 8.68 -15.23
C ALA A 196 6.51 8.98 -13.82
N LEU A 197 5.90 9.95 -13.13
CA LEU A 197 6.29 10.32 -11.78
C LEU A 197 5.91 9.25 -10.76
N GLN A 198 4.74 8.62 -10.90
CA GLN A 198 4.32 7.51 -10.05
C GLN A 198 5.29 6.32 -10.13
N LYS A 199 5.73 5.94 -11.33
CA LYS A 199 6.75 4.89 -11.53
C LYS A 199 8.13 5.29 -11.03
N ALA A 200 8.41 6.58 -10.95
CA ALA A 200 9.72 7.07 -10.57
C ALA A 200 9.83 7.36 -9.07
N LEU A 201 8.73 7.70 -8.39
CA LEU A 201 8.73 8.06 -6.97
C LEU A 201 9.20 6.92 -6.06
N TRP A 202 9.03 5.67 -6.47
CA TRP A 202 9.52 4.50 -5.74
C TRP A 202 10.69 3.83 -6.45
N GLY A 203 11.66 3.32 -5.68
CA GLY A 203 12.83 2.63 -6.20
C GLY A 203 14.07 3.52 -6.36
N PRO A 204 15.15 3.01 -6.98
CA PRO A 204 16.44 3.70 -7.08
C PRO A 204 16.44 4.75 -8.21
N ARG A 205 15.48 5.67 -8.16
CA ARG A 205 15.33 6.82 -9.05
C ARG A 205 15.62 8.09 -8.27
N TYR A 206 16.28 9.03 -8.93
CA TYR A 206 16.78 10.24 -8.32
C TYR A 206 16.36 11.44 -9.17
N TYR A 207 16.03 12.54 -8.52
CA TYR A 207 15.70 13.78 -9.20
C TYR A 207 16.90 14.71 -9.19
N ASN A 208 17.28 15.23 -10.36
CA ASN A 208 18.32 16.25 -10.43
C ASN A 208 17.67 17.65 -10.56
N PRO A 209 17.78 18.53 -9.55
CA PRO A 209 17.17 19.86 -9.58
C PRO A 209 17.70 20.76 -10.70
N LYS A 210 18.93 20.51 -11.19
CA LYS A 210 19.56 21.32 -12.23
C LYS A 210 19.02 21.00 -13.63
N THR A 211 18.82 19.72 -13.92
CA THR A 211 18.35 19.26 -15.23
C THR A 211 16.84 19.02 -15.27
N LYS A 212 16.16 19.06 -14.11
CA LYS A 212 14.75 18.70 -13.93
C LYS A 212 14.41 17.30 -14.47
N MET A 213 15.42 16.43 -14.56
CA MET A 213 15.27 15.08 -15.09
C MET A 213 15.32 14.04 -13.99
N ILE A 214 14.55 12.97 -14.21
CA ILE A 214 14.59 11.75 -13.41
C ILE A 214 15.71 10.88 -13.94
N VAL A 215 16.70 10.60 -13.11
CA VAL A 215 17.85 9.75 -13.45
C VAL A 215 17.83 8.46 -12.64
N GLY A 216 18.24 7.36 -13.25
CA GLY A 216 18.46 6.09 -12.55
C GLY A 216 19.81 6.05 -11.82
N LYS A 217 20.08 4.94 -11.12
CA LYS A 217 21.31 4.70 -10.34
C LYS A 217 22.62 5.00 -11.11
N LYS A 218 22.65 4.80 -12.43
CA LYS A 218 23.82 5.05 -13.30
C LYS A 218 24.03 6.54 -13.64
N GLY A 219 22.99 7.38 -13.58
CA GLY A 219 23.06 8.82 -13.85
C GLY A 219 23.46 9.67 -12.64
N VAL A 220 23.78 9.03 -11.51
CA VAL A 220 24.05 9.65 -10.20
C VAL A 220 25.55 9.79 -9.91
N ALA A 221 26.43 9.28 -10.78
CA ALA A 221 27.88 9.17 -10.57
C ALA A 221 28.65 10.48 -10.28
N GLY A 222 27.99 11.64 -10.23
CA GLY A 222 28.57 12.93 -9.83
C GLY A 222 27.85 13.66 -8.68
N LEU A 223 26.84 13.05 -8.04
CA LEU A 223 26.06 13.68 -6.97
C LEU A 223 26.31 12.95 -5.63
N SER A 224 27.29 13.41 -4.85
CA SER A 224 27.68 12.81 -3.55
C SER A 224 26.57 12.80 -2.47
N LYS A 225 25.40 13.39 -2.77
CA LYS A 225 24.21 13.44 -1.91
C LYS A 225 22.91 13.11 -2.67
N ALA A 226 22.97 12.25 -3.68
CA ALA A 226 21.74 11.82 -4.35
C ALA A 226 20.85 11.01 -3.41
N ARG A 227 19.65 11.53 -3.15
CA ARG A 227 18.62 10.86 -2.34
C ARG A 227 17.53 10.32 -3.27
N PRO A 228 16.98 9.14 -2.98
CA PRO A 228 15.84 8.62 -3.74
C PRO A 228 14.70 9.64 -3.79
N MET A 229 13.93 9.65 -4.88
CA MET A 229 12.83 10.61 -5.02
C MET A 229 11.81 10.47 -3.89
N PHE A 230 11.52 9.26 -3.43
CA PHE A 230 10.67 9.03 -2.26
C PHE A 230 11.17 9.79 -1.02
N VAL A 231 12.48 9.76 -0.77
CA VAL A 231 13.09 10.46 0.37
C VAL A 231 12.92 11.96 0.24
N GLN A 232 13.26 12.51 -0.93
CA GLN A 232 13.27 13.95 -1.16
C GLN A 232 11.87 14.57 -1.20
N PHE A 233 10.90 13.89 -1.82
CA PHE A 233 9.58 14.46 -2.11
C PHE A 233 8.49 14.02 -1.14
N VAL A 234 8.71 12.94 -0.37
CA VAL A 234 7.70 12.40 0.56
C VAL A 234 8.23 12.44 2.00
N LEU A 235 9.30 11.70 2.31
CA LEU A 235 9.76 11.56 3.71
C LEU A 235 10.41 12.82 4.30
N GLU A 236 11.04 13.66 3.48
CA GLU A 236 11.58 14.95 3.92
C GLU A 236 10.47 15.95 4.28
N PRO A 237 9.48 16.23 3.42
CA PRO A 237 8.32 17.04 3.79
C PRO A 237 7.58 16.52 5.02
N LEU A 238 7.35 15.20 5.12
CA LEU A 238 6.70 14.61 6.29
C LEU A 238 7.49 14.92 7.58
N ARG A 239 8.80 14.70 7.60
CA ARG A 239 9.63 15.04 8.77
C ARG A 239 9.61 16.52 9.08
N GLN A 240 9.64 17.39 8.08
CA GLN A 240 9.58 18.84 8.30
C GLN A 240 8.29 19.24 9.02
N VAL A 241 7.15 18.63 8.67
CA VAL A 241 5.88 18.85 9.38
C VAL A 241 5.93 18.34 10.81
N TYR A 242 6.44 17.12 11.02
CA TYR A 242 6.59 16.56 12.37
C TYR A 242 7.51 17.41 13.25
N GLN A 243 8.65 17.87 12.72
CA GLN A 243 9.56 18.76 13.45
C GLN A 243 8.91 20.12 13.73
N ALA A 244 8.23 20.70 12.74
CA ALA A 244 7.56 21.99 12.90
C ALA A 244 6.41 21.96 13.91
N ALA A 245 5.74 20.82 14.06
CA ALA A 245 4.59 20.66 14.95
C ALA A 245 4.97 20.19 16.37
N LEU A 246 6.02 19.38 16.52
CA LEU A 246 6.40 18.78 17.82
C LEU A 246 7.46 19.56 18.59
N GLU A 247 8.28 20.37 17.92
CA GLU A 247 9.33 21.16 18.57
C GLU A 247 8.87 22.61 18.78
N ASP A 248 8.89 23.07 20.03
CA ASP A 248 8.50 24.44 20.39
C ASP A 248 9.53 25.47 19.87
N GLY A 249 9.10 26.31 18.92
CA GLY A 249 9.89 27.44 18.46
C GLY A 249 9.11 28.34 17.48
N ASP A 250 9.30 29.66 17.57
CA ASP A 250 8.60 30.61 16.68
C ASP A 250 8.96 30.40 15.20
N ASN A 251 10.20 29.99 14.91
CA ASN A 251 10.63 29.63 13.56
C ASN A 251 9.88 28.39 13.01
N ASN A 252 9.47 27.48 13.88
CA ASN A 252 8.79 26.24 13.51
C ASN A 252 7.32 26.51 13.13
N LYS A 253 6.65 27.43 13.82
CA LYS A 253 5.31 27.91 13.43
C LYS A 253 5.32 28.55 12.04
N VAL A 254 6.35 29.34 11.73
CA VAL A 254 6.52 29.92 10.38
C VAL A 254 6.78 28.85 9.32
N MET A 255 7.54 27.79 9.64
CA MET A 255 7.69 26.64 8.73
C MET A 255 6.36 25.92 8.51
N LEU A 256 5.58 25.69 9.57
CA LEU A 256 4.27 25.06 9.48
C LEU A 256 3.32 25.86 8.59
N GLU A 257 3.25 27.19 8.76
CA GLU A 257 2.47 28.08 7.90
C GLU A 257 2.93 28.06 6.44
N LYS A 258 4.24 27.97 6.18
CA LYS A 258 4.77 27.81 4.81
C LYS A 258 4.35 26.48 4.21
N VAL A 259 4.36 25.40 4.99
CA VAL A 259 3.90 24.08 4.52
C VAL A 259 2.41 24.15 4.19
N ILE A 260 1.59 24.67 5.11
CA ILE A 260 0.14 24.89 4.92
C ILE A 260 -0.14 25.67 3.62
N LYS A 261 0.60 26.75 3.37
CA LYS A 261 0.50 27.53 2.11
C LYS A 261 0.98 26.75 0.89
N SER A 262 2.06 25.99 0.99
CA SER A 262 2.65 25.26 -0.14
C SER A 262 1.83 24.06 -0.61
N PHE A 263 1.03 23.48 0.30
CA PHE A 263 0.07 22.41 0.03
C PHE A 263 -1.38 22.92 -0.06
N ASN A 264 -1.59 24.24 0.07
CA ASN A 264 -2.91 24.88 0.00
C ASN A 264 -3.94 24.28 0.98
N LEU A 265 -3.51 24.06 2.23
CA LEU A 265 -4.33 23.45 3.27
C LEU A 265 -5.18 24.52 3.97
N ASN A 266 -6.47 24.23 4.17
CA ASN A 266 -7.37 25.09 4.93
C ASN A 266 -7.44 24.62 6.39
N VAL A 267 -6.56 25.16 7.24
CA VAL A 267 -6.52 24.83 8.68
C VAL A 267 -7.03 26.02 9.51
N PRO A 268 -8.07 25.84 10.35
CA PRO A 268 -8.57 26.90 11.20
C PRO A 268 -7.50 27.42 12.17
N PRO A 269 -7.38 28.75 12.39
CA PRO A 269 -6.39 29.32 13.31
C PRO A 269 -6.55 28.83 14.75
N CYS A 270 -7.77 28.50 15.17
CA CYS A 270 -8.07 27.98 16.50
C CYS A 270 -7.40 26.61 16.77
N GLU A 271 -7.30 25.76 15.74
CA GLU A 271 -6.67 24.45 15.88
C GLU A 271 -5.13 24.57 15.92
N LEU A 272 -4.56 25.58 15.24
CA LEU A 272 -3.12 25.86 15.25
C LEU A 272 -2.63 26.47 16.57
N GLN A 273 -3.52 27.07 17.36
CA GLN A 273 -3.21 27.67 18.65
C GLN A 273 -3.46 26.72 19.83
N ASN A 274 -3.78 25.45 19.57
CA ASN A 274 -4.01 24.48 20.64
C ASN A 274 -2.73 24.26 21.47
N LYS A 275 -2.89 24.02 22.77
CA LYS A 275 -1.80 23.80 23.72
C LYS A 275 -1.09 22.46 23.48
N ASP A 276 -1.81 21.48 22.95
CA ASP A 276 -1.26 20.15 22.70
C ASP A 276 -0.69 20.05 21.27
N PRO A 277 0.64 19.92 21.10
CA PRO A 277 1.28 19.89 19.77
C PRO A 277 0.84 18.68 18.93
N LYS A 278 0.46 17.58 19.58
CA LYS A 278 -0.08 16.39 18.91
C LYS A 278 -1.42 16.65 18.22
N VAL A 279 -2.29 17.46 18.84
CA VAL A 279 -3.60 17.80 18.26
C VAL A 279 -3.41 18.72 17.06
N VAL A 280 -2.45 19.66 17.13
CA VAL A 280 -2.07 20.51 16.00
C VAL A 280 -1.54 19.66 14.84
N LEU A 281 -0.63 18.72 15.12
CA LEU A 281 -0.09 17.79 14.13
C LEU A 281 -1.21 16.97 13.47
N GLN A 282 -2.09 16.38 14.27
CA GLN A 282 -3.22 15.59 13.78
C GLN A 282 -4.14 16.43 12.89
N ALA A 283 -4.46 17.67 13.29
CA ALA A 283 -5.31 18.58 12.52
C ALA A 283 -4.71 18.96 11.15
N VAL A 284 -3.39 19.15 11.08
CA VAL A 284 -2.68 19.47 9.83
C VAL A 284 -2.57 18.23 8.94
N MET A 285 -2.14 17.10 9.51
CA MET A 285 -1.85 15.88 8.74
C MET A 285 -3.12 15.23 8.20
N SER A 286 -4.19 15.15 8.99
CA SER A 286 -5.47 14.58 8.55
C SER A 286 -6.12 15.35 7.40
N ARG A 287 -5.85 16.67 7.29
CA ARG A 287 -6.31 17.50 6.17
C ARG A 287 -5.37 17.46 4.98
N TRP A 288 -4.07 17.28 5.22
CA TRP A 288 -3.09 17.17 4.16
C TRP A 288 -3.21 15.84 3.42
N LEU A 289 -3.31 14.74 4.15
CA LEU A 289 -3.28 13.38 3.64
C LEU A 289 -4.37 12.56 4.33
N PRO A 290 -5.65 12.75 3.99
CA PRO A 290 -6.74 12.07 4.65
C PRO A 290 -6.66 10.55 4.47
N LEU A 291 -6.58 9.82 5.60
CA LEU A 291 -6.43 8.37 5.61
C LEU A 291 -7.52 7.65 4.80
N PHE A 292 -8.77 8.09 4.94
CA PHE A 292 -9.91 7.46 4.28
C PHE A 292 -9.76 7.52 2.76
N ASP A 293 -9.27 8.63 2.22
CA ASP A 293 -9.16 8.84 0.78
C ASP A 293 -8.08 7.93 0.19
N ALA A 294 -6.92 7.87 0.85
CA ALA A 294 -5.80 7.03 0.43
C ALA A 294 -6.17 5.54 0.38
N VAL A 295 -6.83 5.03 1.43
CA VAL A 295 -7.18 3.60 1.54
C VAL A 295 -8.35 3.25 0.62
N LEU A 296 -9.43 4.03 0.61
CA LEU A 296 -10.61 3.70 -0.20
C LEU A 296 -10.34 3.89 -1.70
N SER A 297 -9.58 4.92 -2.09
CA SER A 297 -9.13 5.10 -3.47
C SER A 297 -8.29 3.91 -3.95
N MET A 298 -7.40 3.39 -3.09
CA MET A 298 -6.60 2.20 -3.39
C MET A 298 -7.51 0.97 -3.61
N VAL A 299 -8.43 0.70 -2.68
CA VAL A 299 -9.33 -0.46 -2.74
C VAL A 299 -10.20 -0.43 -3.98
N VAL A 300 -10.85 0.70 -4.26
CA VAL A 300 -11.74 0.87 -5.42
C VAL A 300 -10.98 0.56 -6.70
N ARG A 301 -9.80 1.14 -6.90
CA ARG A 301 -9.03 0.94 -8.13
C ARG A 301 -8.62 -0.52 -8.32
N LEU A 302 -8.10 -1.16 -7.28
CA LEU A 302 -7.57 -2.52 -7.39
C LEU A 302 -8.69 -3.54 -7.54
N CYS A 303 -9.76 -3.41 -6.76
CA CYS A 303 -10.90 -4.33 -6.86
C CYS A 303 -11.63 -4.16 -8.19
N LEU A 304 -11.84 -2.93 -8.68
CA LEU A 304 -12.49 -2.71 -9.98
C LEU A 304 -11.67 -3.27 -11.14
N THR A 305 -10.35 -3.06 -11.13
CA THR A 305 -9.46 -3.58 -12.18
C THR A 305 -9.54 -5.11 -12.21
N GLN A 306 -9.52 -5.76 -11.05
CA GLN A 306 -9.60 -7.22 -10.95
C GLN A 306 -10.98 -7.77 -11.33
N LEU A 307 -12.07 -7.08 -10.98
CA LEU A 307 -13.42 -7.44 -11.42
C LEU A 307 -13.56 -7.35 -12.95
N GLN A 308 -13.01 -6.31 -13.57
CA GLN A 308 -12.98 -6.18 -15.03
C GLN A 308 -12.20 -7.33 -15.69
N HIS A 309 -11.03 -7.70 -15.16
CA HIS A 309 -10.28 -8.87 -15.64
C HIS A 309 -11.05 -10.18 -15.48
N ARG A 310 -11.73 -10.40 -14.34
CA ARG A 310 -12.57 -11.59 -14.13
C ARG A 310 -13.74 -11.66 -15.13
N HIS A 311 -14.41 -10.54 -15.40
CA HIS A 311 -15.49 -10.48 -16.39
C HIS A 311 -14.98 -10.73 -17.82
N MET A 312 -13.81 -10.19 -18.17
CA MET A 312 -13.22 -10.38 -19.49
C MET A 312 -12.81 -11.84 -19.71
N ASN A 313 -12.16 -12.48 -18.73
CA ASN A 313 -11.78 -13.89 -18.81
C ASN A 313 -13.00 -14.83 -18.86
N ASN A 314 -14.06 -14.54 -18.11
CA ASN A 314 -15.31 -15.32 -18.19
C ASN A 314 -16.00 -15.17 -19.56
N THR A 315 -15.92 -14.00 -20.19
CA THR A 315 -16.50 -13.77 -21.52
C THR A 315 -15.74 -14.54 -22.60
N VAL A 316 -14.41 -14.62 -22.50
CA VAL A 316 -13.56 -15.42 -23.42
C VAL A 316 -13.83 -16.92 -23.25
N ALA A 317 -13.89 -17.43 -22.01
CA ALA A 317 -14.22 -18.84 -21.75
C ALA A 317 -15.63 -19.25 -22.23
N SER A 318 -16.57 -18.31 -22.27
CA SER A 318 -17.93 -18.53 -22.78
C SER A 318 -17.99 -18.60 -24.32
N GLN A 319 -17.04 -17.98 -25.02
CA GLN A 319 -16.96 -18.02 -26.49
C GLN A 319 -16.26 -19.30 -26.98
N GLU A 320 -15.30 -19.82 -26.23
CA GLU A 320 -14.62 -21.08 -26.54
C GLU A 320 -15.51 -22.31 -26.29
N THR A 321 -16.43 -22.25 -25.34
CA THR A 321 -17.37 -23.35 -25.03
C THR A 321 -18.65 -23.37 -25.89
N GLY A 322 -18.88 -22.33 -26.71
CA GLY A 322 -20.02 -22.23 -27.62
C GLY A 322 -19.75 -22.69 -29.06
N SER A 323 -18.58 -23.29 -29.30
CA SER A 323 -18.12 -23.76 -30.62
C SER A 323 -17.91 -25.27 -30.65
N GLU A 324 -18.88 -26.05 -30.16
CA GLU A 324 -19.04 -27.48 -30.44
C GLU A 324 -20.51 -27.85 -30.62
#